data_AF-A0A3A8Q2E5-F1
#
_entry.id   AF-A0A3A8Q2E5-F1
#
_cell.length_a   1.000
_cell.length_b   1.000
_cell.length_c   1.000
_cell.angle_alpha   90.00
_cell.angle_beta   90.00
_cell.angle_gamma   90.00
#
_symmetry.space_group_name_H-M   'P 1'
#
loop_
_entity.id
_entity.type
_entity.pdbx_description
1 polymer ?
#
loop_
_entity_poly.entity_id
_entity_poly.type
_entity_poly.pdbx_seq_one_letter_code
_entity_poly.pdbx_strand_id
1 'polypeptide(L)'
;VAGLAVGVTLRREVPPQSQVAIHSFWEYATFGVNTFLFLSVGLDTRPEALQGHLPGVGIAVVAVVLGRAVAIYLPFLLLKLFKPAESIPLRWQHVFLVGNIKGALSIGLALGLPESTPAREQIISIAFGVTLVSTVGQGLMLTGALKALGLFQQDAVALEMAGQRGRLIASRAAHVELDALHTQGLLPRAAYEHLRSEYQVNIARAERELRRISEQHLAEGAKDILSMRRRLIDAERTALQGARRNGLIPEATAEEMLAHLDARMLDLEKVLHGGHASKDSKEHKAS
;
A
#
# COMPACT_ATOMS: atom_id res chain seq x y z
N VAL A 1 -6.07 -21.38 5.71
CA VAL A 1 -5.82 -21.33 7.18
C VAL A 1 -4.39 -21.73 7.53
N ALA A 2 -3.92 -22.93 7.14
CA ALA A 2 -2.53 -23.34 7.39
C ALA A 2 -1.48 -22.34 6.84
N GLY A 3 -1.66 -21.83 5.62
CA GLY A 3 -0.76 -20.80 5.05
C GLY A 3 -0.78 -19.45 5.79
N LEU A 4 -1.89 -19.08 6.43
CA LEU A 4 -1.97 -17.88 7.26
C LEU A 4 -1.16 -18.08 8.55
N ALA A 5 -1.32 -19.24 9.20
CA ALA A 5 -0.57 -19.60 10.40
C ALA A 5 0.94 -19.60 10.10
N VAL A 6 1.36 -20.35 9.07
CA VAL A 6 2.77 -20.40 8.64
C VAL A 6 3.29 -19.00 8.30
N GLY A 7 2.54 -18.19 7.56
CA GLY A 7 2.99 -16.84 7.16
C GLY A 7 3.14 -15.85 8.31
N VAL A 8 2.47 -16.07 9.44
CA VAL A 8 2.64 -15.25 10.68
C VAL A 8 3.90 -15.69 11.42
N THR A 9 4.14 -17.00 11.57
CA THR A 9 5.34 -17.54 12.22
C THR A 9 6.61 -17.20 11.43
N LEU A 10 6.56 -17.38 10.11
CA LEU A 10 7.69 -17.13 9.20
C LEU A 10 8.15 -15.67 9.25
N ARG A 11 7.21 -14.71 9.38
CA ARG A 11 7.55 -13.29 9.52
C ARG A 11 8.27 -12.94 10.82
N ARG A 12 8.11 -13.74 11.87
CA ARG A 12 8.74 -13.53 13.18
C ARG A 12 10.13 -14.17 13.26
N GLU A 13 10.35 -15.27 12.55
CA GLU A 13 11.54 -16.11 12.70
C GLU A 13 12.57 -15.95 11.57
N VAL A 14 12.13 -15.51 10.39
CA VAL A 14 12.98 -15.48 9.18
C VAL A 14 13.58 -14.08 8.93
N PRO A 15 14.89 -13.97 8.61
CA PRO A 15 15.53 -12.69 8.27
C PRO A 15 14.84 -11.96 7.10
N PRO A 16 14.85 -10.62 7.05
CA PRO A 16 14.12 -9.83 6.05
C PRO A 16 14.41 -10.19 4.59
N GLN A 17 15.66 -10.55 4.28
CA GLN A 17 16.08 -10.95 2.93
C GLN A 17 15.39 -12.23 2.46
N SER A 18 15.25 -13.23 3.35
CA SER A 18 14.58 -14.49 3.04
C SER A 18 13.06 -14.33 2.93
N GLN A 19 12.46 -13.34 3.60
CA GLN A 19 11.04 -13.02 3.43
C GLN A 19 10.74 -12.52 2.02
N VAL A 20 11.61 -11.67 1.46
CA VAL A 20 11.50 -11.20 0.07
C VAL A 20 11.59 -12.37 -0.91
N ALA A 21 12.57 -13.26 -0.73
CA ALA A 21 12.73 -14.43 -1.58
C ALA A 21 11.50 -15.36 -1.58
N ILE A 22 10.92 -15.62 -0.40
CA ILE A 22 9.71 -16.45 -0.27
C ILE A 22 8.51 -15.76 -0.93
N HIS A 23 8.36 -14.44 -0.72
CA HIS A 23 7.30 -13.68 -1.36
C HIS A 23 7.39 -13.76 -2.89
N SER A 24 8.58 -13.49 -3.44
CA SER A 24 8.82 -13.57 -4.87
C SER A 24 8.61 -14.98 -5.43
N PHE A 25 9.04 -16.02 -4.72
CA PHE A 25 8.77 -17.41 -5.13
C PHE A 25 7.27 -17.67 -5.28
N TRP A 26 6.45 -17.28 -4.30
CA TRP A 26 5.01 -17.45 -4.35
C TRP A 26 4.34 -16.60 -5.43
N GLU A 27 4.86 -15.41 -5.69
CA GLU A 27 4.41 -14.53 -6.77
C GLU A 27 4.64 -15.20 -8.14
N TYR A 28 5.86 -15.68 -8.40
CA TYR A 28 6.18 -16.39 -9.64
C TYR A 28 5.40 -17.71 -9.78
N ALA A 29 5.26 -18.48 -8.71
CA ALA A 29 4.50 -19.73 -8.73
C ALA A 29 3.02 -19.46 -9.06
N THR A 30 2.43 -18.44 -8.42
CA THR A 30 1.02 -18.04 -8.68
C THR A 30 0.86 -17.53 -10.11
N PHE A 31 1.80 -16.72 -10.60
CA PHE A 31 1.81 -16.24 -11.97
C PHE A 31 1.88 -17.39 -12.98
N GLY A 32 2.77 -18.36 -12.76
CA GLY A 32 2.91 -19.55 -13.60
C GLY A 32 1.63 -20.39 -13.64
N VAL A 33 1.05 -20.69 -12.47
CA VAL A 33 -0.21 -21.46 -12.37
C VAL A 33 -1.36 -20.72 -13.04
N ASN A 34 -1.52 -19.42 -12.81
CA ASN A 34 -2.57 -18.63 -13.45
C ASN A 34 -2.41 -18.64 -14.97
N THR A 35 -1.19 -18.42 -15.47
CA THR A 35 -0.89 -18.45 -16.90
C THR A 35 -1.24 -19.80 -17.51
N PHE A 36 -0.87 -20.89 -16.83
CA PHE A 36 -1.23 -22.25 -17.26
C PHE A 36 -2.74 -22.47 -17.30
N LEU A 37 -3.49 -22.04 -16.28
CA LEU A 37 -4.95 -22.16 -16.27
C LEU A 37 -5.60 -21.37 -17.41
N PHE A 38 -5.17 -20.12 -17.62
CA PHE A 38 -5.67 -19.30 -18.71
C PHE A 38 -5.36 -19.91 -20.08
N LEU A 39 -4.14 -20.41 -20.27
CA LEU A 39 -3.74 -21.05 -21.51
C LEU A 39 -4.50 -22.36 -21.74
N SER A 40 -4.61 -23.20 -20.72
CA SER A 40 -5.33 -24.48 -20.79
C SER A 40 -6.78 -24.29 -21.21
N VAL A 41 -7.49 -23.36 -20.56
CA VAL A 41 -8.89 -23.06 -20.92
C VAL A 41 -9.01 -22.33 -22.24
N GLY A 42 -8.07 -21.41 -22.55
CA GLY A 42 -8.05 -20.72 -23.83
C GLY A 42 -7.81 -21.64 -25.03
N LEU A 43 -7.10 -22.75 -24.84
CA LEU A 43 -6.88 -23.78 -25.87
C LEU A 43 -8.05 -24.76 -25.99
N ASP A 44 -8.69 -25.11 -24.88
CA ASP A 44 -9.84 -26.03 -24.86
C ASP A 44 -11.14 -25.36 -25.34
N THR A 45 -11.31 -24.08 -25.05
CA THR A 45 -12.53 -23.32 -25.40
C THR A 45 -12.53 -22.94 -26.87
N ARG A 46 -13.45 -23.52 -27.64
CA ARG A 46 -13.64 -23.17 -29.05
C ARG A 46 -14.27 -21.77 -29.19
N PRO A 47 -13.78 -20.90 -30.10
CA PRO A 47 -14.35 -19.57 -30.31
C PRO A 47 -15.85 -19.61 -30.65
N GLU A 48 -16.32 -20.63 -31.35
CA GLU A 48 -17.70 -20.79 -31.78
C GLU A 48 -18.63 -21.11 -30.60
N ALA A 49 -18.16 -21.93 -29.64
CA ALA A 49 -18.91 -22.23 -28.41
C ALA A 49 -19.03 -21.00 -27.51
N LEU A 50 -17.97 -20.18 -27.43
CA LEU A 50 -17.99 -18.93 -26.68
C LEU A 50 -18.99 -17.93 -27.28
N GLN A 51 -19.05 -17.83 -28.62
CA GLN A 51 -20.03 -16.98 -29.32
C GLN A 51 -21.47 -17.41 -29.05
N GLY A 52 -21.75 -18.72 -29.00
CA GLY A 52 -23.07 -19.25 -28.65
C GLY A 52 -23.52 -18.88 -27.23
N HIS A 53 -22.58 -18.62 -26.32
CA HIS A 53 -22.86 -18.30 -24.92
C HIS A 53 -22.64 -16.83 -24.54
N LEU A 54 -22.31 -15.96 -25.50
CA LEU A 54 -22.02 -14.54 -25.27
C LEU A 54 -23.09 -13.82 -24.42
N PRO A 55 -24.41 -14.02 -24.64
CA PRO A 55 -25.44 -13.41 -23.80
C PRO A 55 -25.36 -13.87 -22.34
N GLY A 56 -25.08 -15.16 -22.12
CA GLY A 56 -24.89 -15.73 -20.79
C GLY A 56 -23.64 -15.16 -20.10
N VAL A 57 -22.55 -14.97 -20.85
CA VAL A 57 -21.35 -14.27 -20.34
C VAL A 57 -21.70 -12.85 -19.92
N GLY A 58 -22.43 -12.09 -20.74
CA GLY A 58 -22.82 -10.71 -20.42
C GLY A 58 -23.65 -10.62 -19.13
N ILE A 59 -24.66 -11.47 -18.99
CA ILE A 59 -25.49 -11.56 -17.78
C ILE A 59 -24.64 -11.93 -16.57
N ALA A 60 -23.76 -12.93 -16.71
CA ALA A 60 -22.88 -13.36 -15.64
C ALA A 60 -21.88 -12.25 -15.23
N VAL A 61 -21.34 -11.48 -16.18
CA VAL A 61 -20.48 -10.33 -15.88
C VAL A 61 -21.23 -9.30 -15.05
N VAL A 62 -22.45 -8.93 -15.46
CA VAL A 62 -23.27 -7.96 -14.71
C VAL A 62 -23.60 -8.49 -13.32
N ALA A 63 -24.03 -9.75 -13.21
CA ALA A 63 -24.34 -10.38 -11.92
C ALA A 63 -23.12 -10.41 -10.98
N VAL A 64 -21.93 -10.73 -11.50
CA VAL A 64 -20.68 -10.75 -10.72
C VAL A 64 -20.29 -9.35 -10.28
N VAL A 65 -20.38 -8.34 -11.16
CA VAL A 65 -20.06 -6.95 -10.81
C VAL A 65 -21.03 -6.42 -9.75
N LEU A 66 -22.33 -6.69 -9.88
CA LEU A 66 -23.33 -6.31 -8.88
C LEU A 66 -23.09 -7.03 -7.55
N GLY A 67 -22.85 -8.34 -7.58
CA GLY A 67 -22.53 -9.12 -6.39
C GLY A 67 -21.28 -8.59 -5.67
N ARG A 68 -20.25 -8.21 -6.42
CA ARG A 68 -19.04 -7.54 -5.89
C ARG A 68 -19.37 -6.19 -5.28
N ALA A 69 -20.17 -5.37 -5.95
CA ALA A 69 -20.59 -4.08 -5.44
C ALA A 69 -21.33 -4.24 -4.10
N VAL A 70 -22.30 -5.16 -4.01
CA VAL A 70 -22.99 -5.45 -2.75
C VAL A 70 -22.01 -5.93 -1.68
N ALA A 71 -21.13 -6.88 -2.00
CA ALA A 71 -20.17 -7.42 -1.03
C ALA A 71 -19.17 -6.37 -0.49
N ILE A 72 -18.94 -5.28 -1.22
CA ILE A 72 -18.04 -4.20 -0.83
C ILE A 72 -18.82 -3.08 -0.12
N TYR A 73 -19.82 -2.50 -0.78
CA TYR A 73 -20.53 -1.33 -0.26
C TYR A 73 -21.40 -1.66 0.94
N LEU A 74 -21.99 -2.87 1.03
CA LEU A 74 -22.89 -3.21 2.14
C LEU A 74 -22.15 -3.27 3.49
N PRO A 75 -21.01 -4.00 3.63
CA PRO A 75 -20.24 -3.96 4.88
C PRO A 75 -19.73 -2.57 5.22
N PHE A 76 -19.26 -1.79 4.24
CA PHE A 76 -18.78 -0.44 4.50
C PHE A 76 -19.89 0.53 4.89
N LEU A 77 -21.10 0.36 4.35
CA LEU A 77 -22.28 1.12 4.76
C LEU A 77 -22.68 0.77 6.19
N LEU A 78 -22.69 -0.51 6.55
CA LEU A 78 -22.94 -0.97 7.92
C LEU A 78 -21.88 -0.41 8.89
N LEU A 79 -20.59 -0.49 8.52
CA LEU A 79 -19.50 0.09 9.31
C LEU A 79 -19.66 1.60 9.49
N LYS A 80 -20.05 2.33 8.44
CA LYS A 80 -20.34 3.77 8.55
C LYS A 80 -21.48 4.06 9.53
N LEU A 81 -22.49 3.19 9.59
CA LEU A 81 -23.65 3.35 10.48
C LEU A 81 -23.29 3.08 11.95
N PHE A 82 -22.50 2.04 12.23
CA PHE A 82 -22.14 1.64 13.61
C PHE A 82 -20.88 2.36 14.14
N LYS A 83 -19.95 2.71 13.26
CA LYS A 83 -18.64 3.28 13.59
C LYS A 83 -18.19 4.32 12.56
N PRO A 84 -18.78 5.53 12.57
CA PRO A 84 -18.47 6.55 11.57
C PRO A 84 -17.00 6.98 11.55
N ALA A 85 -16.30 6.91 12.71
CA ALA A 85 -14.88 7.23 12.82
C ALA A 85 -13.94 6.23 12.10
N GLU A 86 -14.38 4.98 11.87
CA GLU A 86 -13.62 3.94 11.16
C GLU A 86 -14.07 3.80 9.69
N SER A 87 -14.90 4.73 9.19
CA SER A 87 -15.49 4.61 7.85
C SER A 87 -14.46 4.88 6.74
N ILE A 88 -14.43 3.99 5.76
CA ILE A 88 -13.55 4.11 4.59
C ILE A 88 -14.19 5.06 3.56
N PRO A 89 -13.47 6.08 3.03
CA PRO A 89 -13.99 6.98 2.01
C PRO A 89 -14.48 6.24 0.76
N LEU A 90 -15.56 6.72 0.15
CA LEU A 90 -16.16 6.10 -1.05
C LEU A 90 -15.15 5.92 -2.19
N ARG A 91 -14.19 6.86 -2.35
CA ARG A 91 -13.11 6.76 -3.34
C ARG A 91 -12.33 5.46 -3.21
N TRP A 92 -11.99 5.05 -1.99
CA TRP A 92 -11.29 3.78 -1.73
C TRP A 92 -12.20 2.56 -1.91
N GLN A 93 -13.50 2.67 -1.62
CA GLN A 93 -14.46 1.60 -1.91
C GLN A 93 -14.55 1.32 -3.41
N HIS A 94 -14.52 2.36 -4.24
CA HIS A 94 -14.42 2.23 -5.70
C HIS A 94 -13.12 1.56 -6.13
N VAL A 95 -11.99 1.86 -5.46
CA VAL A 95 -10.71 1.15 -5.71
C VAL A 95 -10.84 -0.34 -5.42
N PHE A 96 -11.49 -0.73 -4.32
CA PHE A 96 -11.72 -2.15 -4.02
C PHE A 96 -12.56 -2.84 -5.09
N LEU A 97 -13.52 -2.14 -5.69
CA LEU A 97 -14.36 -2.68 -6.76
C LEU A 97 -13.57 -2.85 -8.08
N VAL A 98 -12.78 -1.84 -8.47
CA VAL A 98 -12.03 -1.84 -9.73
C VAL A 98 -10.75 -2.68 -9.63
N GLY A 99 -10.08 -2.71 -8.48
CA GLY A 99 -8.82 -3.41 -8.24
C GLY A 99 -8.94 -4.92 -8.03
N ASN A 100 -10.15 -5.47 -8.04
CA ASN A 100 -10.37 -6.90 -7.81
C ASN A 100 -10.19 -7.72 -9.10
N ILE A 101 -8.94 -7.86 -9.55
CA ILE A 101 -8.57 -8.46 -10.85
C ILE A 101 -8.42 -9.99 -10.77
N LYS A 102 -8.82 -10.65 -9.67
CA LYS A 102 -8.59 -12.09 -9.49
C LYS A 102 -9.77 -12.91 -10.03
N GLY A 103 -9.51 -13.79 -11.01
CA GLY A 103 -10.51 -14.76 -11.50
C GLY A 103 -9.99 -16.15 -11.87
N ALA A 104 -8.68 -16.41 -11.75
CA ALA A 104 -8.11 -17.74 -12.05
C ALA A 104 -8.68 -18.86 -11.16
N LEU A 105 -9.07 -18.55 -9.92
CA LEU A 105 -9.70 -19.53 -9.03
C LEU A 105 -11.04 -20.04 -9.59
N SER A 106 -11.85 -19.15 -10.17
CA SER A 106 -13.15 -19.51 -10.77
C SER A 106 -12.97 -20.45 -11.96
N ILE A 107 -11.94 -20.22 -12.77
CA ILE A 107 -11.57 -21.11 -13.89
C ILE A 107 -11.13 -22.47 -13.36
N GLY A 108 -10.22 -22.50 -12.37
CA GLY A 108 -9.75 -23.75 -11.77
C GLY A 108 -10.88 -24.60 -11.19
N LEU A 109 -11.85 -23.96 -10.54
CA LEU A 109 -13.05 -24.63 -10.02
C LEU A 109 -13.95 -25.17 -11.14
N ALA A 110 -14.12 -24.42 -12.24
CA ALA A 110 -14.91 -24.87 -13.38
C ALA A 110 -14.28 -26.08 -14.08
N LEU A 111 -12.94 -26.11 -14.23
CA LEU A 111 -12.22 -27.25 -14.79
C LEU A 111 -12.29 -28.49 -13.90
N GLY A 112 -12.30 -28.29 -12.59
CA GLY A 112 -12.42 -29.37 -11.61
C GLY A 112 -13.80 -30.04 -11.55
N LEU A 113 -14.80 -29.56 -12.31
CA LEU A 113 -16.11 -30.19 -12.38
C LEU A 113 -16.01 -31.58 -13.05
N PRO A 114 -16.68 -32.61 -12.50
CA PRO A 114 -16.75 -33.93 -13.12
C PRO A 114 -17.31 -33.85 -14.55
N GLU A 115 -16.81 -34.68 -15.47
CA GLU A 115 -17.27 -34.72 -16.87
C GLU A 115 -18.76 -35.05 -17.02
N SER A 116 -19.36 -35.71 -16.01
CA SER A 116 -20.80 -36.02 -15.97
C SER A 116 -21.67 -34.81 -15.62
N THR A 117 -21.08 -33.65 -15.34
CA THR A 117 -21.83 -32.44 -14.93
C THR A 117 -22.65 -31.90 -16.11
N PRO A 118 -23.97 -31.73 -15.96
CA PRO A 118 -24.79 -31.11 -17.00
C PRO A 118 -24.30 -29.70 -17.31
N ALA A 119 -24.27 -29.33 -18.59
CA ALA A 119 -23.86 -28.01 -19.06
C ALA A 119 -22.43 -27.60 -18.62
N ARG A 120 -21.54 -28.56 -18.34
CA ARG A 120 -20.13 -28.30 -17.97
C ARG A 120 -19.43 -27.35 -18.94
N GLU A 121 -19.54 -27.62 -20.24
CA GLU A 121 -18.94 -26.79 -21.30
C GLU A 121 -19.45 -25.33 -21.26
N GLN A 122 -20.75 -25.16 -21.02
CA GLN A 122 -21.36 -23.83 -20.87
C GLN A 122 -20.85 -23.12 -19.62
N ILE A 123 -20.72 -23.83 -18.49
CA ILE A 123 -20.19 -23.26 -17.23
C ILE A 123 -18.73 -22.82 -17.42
N ILE A 124 -17.90 -23.66 -18.04
CA ILE A 124 -16.49 -23.35 -18.33
C ILE A 124 -16.41 -22.12 -19.25
N SER A 125 -17.20 -22.09 -20.33
CA SER A 125 -17.24 -20.96 -21.28
C SER A 125 -17.64 -19.66 -20.60
N ILE A 126 -18.65 -19.69 -19.72
CA ILE A 126 -19.09 -18.51 -18.96
C ILE A 126 -18.02 -18.08 -17.95
N ALA A 127 -17.46 -19.00 -17.17
CA ALA A 127 -16.43 -18.71 -16.19
C ALA A 127 -15.17 -18.11 -16.85
N PHE A 128 -14.78 -18.66 -18.00
CA PHE A 128 -13.69 -18.15 -18.81
C PHE A 128 -13.99 -16.74 -19.34
N GLY A 129 -15.13 -16.54 -19.98
CA GLY A 129 -15.54 -15.25 -20.53
C GLY A 129 -15.62 -14.15 -19.47
N VAL A 130 -16.26 -14.43 -18.33
CA VAL A 130 -16.34 -13.49 -17.20
C VAL A 130 -14.94 -13.16 -16.67
N THR A 131 -14.09 -14.16 -16.51
CA THR A 131 -12.74 -13.97 -16.00
C THR A 131 -11.88 -13.16 -16.97
N LEU A 132 -11.99 -13.42 -18.27
CA LEU A 132 -11.28 -12.70 -19.32
C LEU A 132 -11.71 -11.23 -19.38
N VAL A 133 -13.02 -10.96 -19.37
CA VAL A 133 -13.56 -9.59 -19.30
C VAL A 133 -13.14 -8.89 -18.01
N SER A 134 -13.18 -9.57 -16.87
CA SER A 134 -12.73 -9.02 -15.58
C SER A 134 -11.24 -8.70 -15.61
N THR A 135 -10.40 -9.61 -16.10
CA THR A 135 -8.94 -9.48 -16.03
C THR A 135 -8.43 -8.41 -17.00
N VAL A 136 -8.86 -8.49 -18.27
CA VAL A 136 -8.45 -7.55 -19.31
C VAL A 136 -9.14 -6.21 -19.12
N GLY A 137 -10.47 -6.22 -18.96
CA GLY A 137 -11.27 -5.01 -18.81
C GLY A 137 -10.91 -4.23 -17.56
N GLN A 138 -10.90 -4.87 -16.38
CA GLN A 138 -10.55 -4.16 -15.15
C GLN A 138 -9.05 -3.84 -15.07
N GLY A 139 -8.18 -4.70 -15.60
CA GLY A 139 -6.74 -4.43 -15.67
C GLY A 139 -6.43 -3.15 -16.45
N LEU A 140 -7.06 -2.95 -17.61
CA LEU A 140 -6.92 -1.74 -18.40
C LEU A 140 -7.60 -0.53 -17.74
N MET A 141 -8.77 -0.75 -17.13
CA MET A 141 -9.57 0.32 -16.53
C MET A 141 -8.99 0.84 -15.21
N LEU A 142 -8.21 0.03 -14.48
CA LEU A 142 -7.67 0.35 -13.17
C LEU A 142 -6.89 1.66 -13.17
N THR A 143 -5.93 1.81 -14.10
CA THR A 143 -5.10 3.01 -14.18
C THR A 143 -5.93 4.27 -14.46
N GLY A 144 -6.92 4.16 -15.36
CA GLY A 144 -7.84 5.25 -15.66
C GLY A 144 -8.75 5.62 -14.49
N ALA A 145 -9.32 4.61 -13.82
CA ALA A 145 -10.19 4.78 -12.65
C ALA A 145 -9.45 5.44 -11.49
N LEU A 146 -8.23 5.00 -11.19
CA LEU A 146 -7.40 5.60 -10.14
C LEU A 146 -7.06 7.06 -10.44
N LYS A 147 -6.82 7.42 -11.71
CA LYS A 147 -6.61 8.82 -12.14
C LYS A 147 -7.88 9.64 -11.95
N ALA A 148 -9.03 9.12 -12.40
CA ALA A 148 -10.33 9.79 -12.26
C ALA A 148 -10.72 10.00 -10.79
N LEU A 149 -10.36 9.08 -9.90
CA LEU A 149 -10.59 9.18 -8.45
C LEU A 149 -9.61 10.14 -7.75
N GLY A 150 -8.63 10.70 -8.47
CA GLY A 150 -7.63 11.61 -7.93
C GLY A 150 -6.60 10.94 -7.02
N LEU A 151 -6.52 9.60 -7.03
CA LEU A 151 -5.62 8.82 -6.15
C LEU A 151 -4.19 8.75 -6.68
N PHE A 152 -3.98 9.06 -7.96
CA PHE A 152 -2.66 9.20 -8.58
C PHE A 152 -2.06 10.60 -8.44
N GLN A 153 -2.74 11.55 -7.80
CA GLN A 153 -2.13 12.86 -7.54
C GLN A 153 -1.01 12.68 -6.53
N GLN A 154 0.22 12.57 -7.02
CA GLN A 154 1.38 12.91 -6.22
C GLN A 154 1.20 14.37 -5.85
N ASP A 155 1.02 14.63 -4.56
CA ASP A 155 0.94 15.98 -4.05
C ASP A 155 2.22 16.71 -4.48
N ALA A 156 2.11 17.68 -5.38
CA ALA A 156 3.25 18.38 -5.97
C ALA A 156 4.12 19.01 -4.88
N VAL A 157 3.48 19.46 -3.80
CA VAL A 157 4.13 20.02 -2.62
C VAL A 157 4.90 18.92 -1.87
N ALA A 158 4.30 17.74 -1.70
CA ALA A 158 4.98 16.61 -1.07
C ALA A 158 6.18 16.12 -1.89
N LEU A 159 6.09 16.12 -3.22
CA LEU A 159 7.21 15.77 -4.11
C LEU A 159 8.33 16.81 -4.02
N GLU A 160 7.98 18.10 -4.00
CA GLU A 160 8.96 19.18 -3.82
C GLU A 160 9.65 19.10 -2.45
N MET A 161 8.88 18.88 -1.37
CA MET A 161 9.42 18.64 -0.03
C MET A 161 10.34 17.42 0.00
N ALA A 162 9.94 16.30 -0.60
CA ALA A 162 10.77 15.10 -0.69
C ALA A 162 12.10 15.38 -1.41
N GLY A 163 12.07 16.17 -2.49
CA GLY A 163 13.27 16.61 -3.20
C GLY A 163 14.22 17.42 -2.32
N GLN A 164 13.70 18.40 -1.56
CA GLN A 164 14.53 19.20 -0.64
C GLN A 164 15.05 18.38 0.54
N ARG A 165 14.24 17.47 1.07
CA ARG A 165 14.66 16.56 2.15
C ARG A 165 15.75 15.60 1.67
N GLY A 166 15.65 15.08 0.45
CA GLY A 166 16.69 14.27 -0.18
C GLY A 166 18.02 15.03 -0.28
N ARG A 167 17.98 16.29 -0.73
CA ARG A 167 19.17 17.17 -0.74
C ARG A 167 19.76 17.36 0.65
N LEU A 168 18.94 17.64 1.66
CA LEU A 168 19.38 17.82 3.04
C LEU A 168 20.07 16.55 3.60
N ILE A 169 19.46 15.38 3.39
CA ILE A 169 20.03 14.09 3.82
C ILE A 169 21.37 13.85 3.14
N ALA A 170 21.43 14.02 1.82
CA ALA A 170 22.65 13.84 1.04
C ALA A 170 23.77 14.78 1.49
N SER A 171 23.48 16.08 1.68
CA SER A 171 24.46 17.06 2.13
C SER A 171 24.93 16.80 3.57
N ARG A 172 24.04 16.36 4.47
CA ARG A 172 24.44 15.96 5.85
C ARG A 172 25.31 14.72 5.84
N ALA A 173 24.97 13.70 5.04
CA ALA A 173 25.80 12.50 4.91
C ALA A 173 27.19 12.84 4.36
N ALA A 174 27.26 13.69 3.33
CA ALA A 174 28.53 14.16 2.78
C ALA A 174 29.36 14.96 3.80
N HIS A 175 28.73 15.81 4.62
CA HIS A 175 29.41 16.53 5.69
C HIS A 175 29.99 15.58 6.76
N VAL A 176 29.25 14.55 7.15
CA VAL A 176 29.74 13.54 8.12
C VAL A 176 30.94 12.77 7.55
N GLU A 177 30.87 12.36 6.29
CA GLU A 177 31.98 11.68 5.62
C GLU A 177 33.21 12.59 5.47
N LEU A 178 32.98 13.86 5.15
CA LEU A 178 34.04 14.87 5.07
C LEU A 178 34.80 15.02 6.39
N ASP A 179 34.08 15.05 7.52
CA ASP A 179 34.67 15.09 8.86
C ASP A 179 35.50 13.82 9.16
N ALA A 180 35.03 12.65 8.71
CA ALA A 180 35.75 11.39 8.86
C ALA A 180 37.05 11.36 8.04
N LEU A 181 37.01 11.78 6.78
CA LEU A 181 38.18 11.84 5.89
C LEU A 181 39.26 12.79 6.40
N HIS A 182 38.85 13.94 6.96
CA HIS A 182 39.78 14.88 7.59
C HIS A 182 40.43 14.27 8.84
N THR A 183 39.64 13.62 9.69
CA THR A 183 40.14 12.98 10.93
C THR A 183 41.12 11.83 10.62
N GLN A 184 40.93 11.12 9.50
CA GLN A 184 41.83 10.06 9.03
C GLN A 184 43.10 10.58 8.34
N GLY A 185 43.24 11.91 8.19
CA GLY A 185 44.40 12.52 7.52
C GLY A 185 44.41 12.37 6.00
N LEU A 186 43.32 11.88 5.39
CA LEU A 186 43.20 11.68 3.94
C LEU A 186 42.91 12.98 3.19
N LEU A 187 42.48 14.03 3.90
CA LEU A 187 42.12 15.33 3.32
C LEU A 187 42.91 16.49 3.98
N PRO A 188 43.68 17.27 3.19
CA PRO A 188 44.38 18.46 3.68
C PRO A 188 43.42 19.49 4.29
N ARG A 189 43.86 20.17 5.36
CA ARG A 189 43.03 21.14 6.11
C ARG A 189 42.42 22.24 5.24
N ALA A 190 43.17 22.78 4.29
CA ALA A 190 42.68 23.81 3.38
C ALA A 190 41.51 23.31 2.49
N ALA A 191 41.59 22.07 2.01
CA ALA A 191 40.52 21.46 1.21
C ALA A 191 39.29 21.12 2.07
N TYR A 192 39.51 20.65 3.31
CA TYR A 192 38.45 20.41 4.28
C TYR A 192 37.66 21.69 4.59
N GLU A 193 38.35 22.79 4.93
CA GLU A 193 37.70 24.06 5.27
C GLU A 193 36.85 24.60 4.11
N HIS A 194 37.35 24.48 2.87
CA HIS A 194 36.61 24.89 1.68
C HIS A 194 35.34 24.03 1.47
N LEU A 195 35.48 22.71 1.40
CA LEU A 195 34.35 21.79 1.16
C LEU A 195 33.33 21.83 2.30
N ARG A 196 33.79 21.97 3.55
CA ARG A 196 32.91 22.09 4.71
C ARG A 196 32.02 23.32 4.58
N SER A 197 32.59 24.47 4.18
CA SER A 197 31.81 25.69 3.98
C SER A 197 30.73 25.52 2.91
N GLU A 198 31.05 24.82 1.81
CA GLU A 198 30.11 24.53 0.73
C GLU A 198 28.94 23.66 1.21
N TYR A 199 29.24 22.53 1.87
CA TYR A 199 28.20 21.65 2.40
C TYR A 199 27.35 22.31 3.48
N GLN A 200 27.95 23.14 4.34
CA GLN A 200 27.19 23.91 5.34
C GLN A 200 26.21 24.90 4.68
N VAL A 201 26.63 25.59 3.61
CA VAL A 201 25.75 26.47 2.83
C VAL A 201 24.61 25.67 2.19
N ASN A 202 24.90 24.50 1.63
CA ASN A 202 23.92 23.62 1.00
C ASN A 202 22.90 23.09 2.02
N ILE A 203 23.34 22.67 3.20
CA ILE A 203 22.47 22.26 4.32
C ILE A 203 21.56 23.42 4.73
N ALA A 204 22.13 24.60 5.00
CA ALA A 204 21.37 25.77 5.42
C ALA A 204 20.37 26.25 4.34
N ARG A 205 20.68 26.05 3.05
CA ARG A 205 19.77 26.36 1.95
C ARG A 205 18.60 25.37 1.91
N ALA A 206 18.88 24.07 1.99
CA ALA A 206 17.85 23.03 1.96
C ALA A 206 16.89 23.14 3.17
N GLU A 207 17.41 23.46 4.36
CA GLU A 207 16.59 23.69 5.56
C GLU A 207 15.68 24.92 5.43
N ARG A 208 16.22 26.03 4.90
CA ARG A 208 15.43 27.23 4.62
C ARG A 208 14.30 26.95 3.63
N GLU A 209 14.58 26.18 2.60
CA GLU A 209 13.59 25.85 1.58
C GLU A 209 12.50 24.91 2.12
N LEU A 210 12.87 23.88 2.89
CA LEU A 210 11.90 23.03 3.59
C LEU A 210 11.00 23.84 4.53
N ARG A 211 11.59 24.79 5.27
CA ARG A 211 10.83 25.68 6.15
C ARG A 211 9.89 26.57 5.36
N ARG A 212 10.34 27.16 4.25
CA ARG A 212 9.53 27.99 3.35
C ARG A 212 8.33 27.22 2.81
N ILE A 213 8.54 26.00 2.32
CA ILE A 213 7.46 25.16 1.79
C ILE A 213 6.47 24.79 2.90
N SER A 214 6.95 24.46 4.10
CA SER A 214 6.12 24.15 5.27
C SER A 214 5.29 25.35 5.73
N GLU A 215 5.87 26.56 5.75
CA GLU A 215 5.17 27.80 6.12
C GLU A 215 4.12 28.19 5.06
N GLN A 216 4.42 28.00 3.77
CA GLN A 216 3.48 28.23 2.68
C GLN A 216 2.34 27.20 2.67
N HIS A 217 2.62 25.95 3.05
CA HIS A 217 1.68 24.83 3.04
C HIS A 217 1.53 24.25 4.44
N LEU A 218 1.01 25.05 5.37
CA LEU A 218 0.83 24.71 6.79
C LEU A 218 0.22 23.33 7.03
N ALA A 219 -0.79 22.94 6.25
CA ALA A 219 -1.42 21.62 6.38
C ALA A 219 -0.46 20.48 6.02
N GLU A 220 0.35 20.65 4.98
CA GLU A 220 1.28 19.63 4.49
C GLU A 220 2.53 19.55 5.38
N GLY A 221 3.02 20.71 5.85
CA GLY A 221 4.06 20.79 6.86
C GLY A 221 3.65 20.15 8.19
N ALA A 222 2.41 20.36 8.65
CA ALA A 222 1.87 19.70 9.83
C ALA A 222 1.78 18.18 9.65
N LYS A 223 1.29 17.70 8.50
CA LYS A 223 1.26 16.26 8.18
C LYS A 223 2.67 15.66 8.20
N ASP A 224 3.66 16.33 7.65
CA ASP A 224 5.04 15.85 7.63
C ASP A 224 5.60 15.68 9.05
N ILE A 225 5.39 16.66 9.92
CA ILE A 225 5.78 16.59 11.34
C ILE A 225 5.07 15.43 12.05
N LEU A 226 3.76 15.27 11.84
CA LEU A 226 2.99 14.18 12.43
C LEU A 226 3.48 12.81 11.93
N SER A 227 3.84 12.69 10.65
CA SER A 227 4.39 11.46 10.07
C SER A 227 5.74 11.09 10.68
N MET A 228 6.62 12.08 10.95
CA MET A 228 7.89 11.86 11.63
C MET A 228 7.68 11.44 13.09
N ARG A 229 6.72 12.06 13.77
CA ARG A 229 6.37 11.68 15.14
C ARG A 229 5.86 10.24 15.22
N ARG A 230 5.07 9.79 14.25
CA ARG A 230 4.65 8.39 14.12
C ARG A 230 5.86 7.46 13.96
N ARG A 231 6.78 7.78 13.05
CA ARG A 231 8.00 6.98 12.84
C ARG A 231 8.86 6.87 14.10
N LEU A 232 8.95 7.93 14.90
CA LEU A 232 9.66 7.91 16.18
C LEU A 232 8.98 6.97 17.19
N ILE A 233 7.64 7.02 17.31
CA ILE A 233 6.90 6.09 18.19
C ILE A 233 7.09 4.64 17.73
N ASP A 234 7.09 4.37 16.42
CA ASP A 234 7.35 3.04 15.88
C ASP A 234 8.77 2.55 16.20
N ALA A 235 9.76 3.45 16.16
CA ALA A 235 11.13 3.15 16.57
C ALA A 235 11.25 2.87 18.08
N GLU A 236 10.61 3.68 18.93
CA GLU A 236 10.51 3.47 20.39
C GLU A 236 9.89 2.10 20.69
N ARG A 237 8.77 1.76 20.02
CA ARG A 237 8.10 0.46 20.16
C ARG A 237 9.03 -0.68 19.75
N THR A 238 9.74 -0.54 18.63
CA THR A 238 10.68 -1.57 18.15
C THR A 238 11.82 -1.80 19.14
N ALA A 239 12.37 -0.72 19.71
CA ALA A 239 13.42 -0.81 20.72
C ALA A 239 12.93 -1.51 21.99
N LEU A 240 11.74 -1.18 22.49
CA LEU A 240 11.15 -1.82 23.67
C LEU A 240 10.85 -3.30 23.45
N GLN A 241 10.28 -3.65 22.28
CA GLN A 241 10.05 -5.04 21.92
C GLN A 241 11.36 -5.84 21.82
N GLY A 242 12.43 -5.21 21.30
CA GLY A 242 13.77 -5.79 21.27
C GLY A 242 14.34 -6.01 22.67
N ALA A 243 14.23 -5.01 23.56
CA ALA A 243 14.69 -5.10 24.94
C ALA A 243 13.96 -6.22 25.71
N ARG A 244 12.63 -6.33 25.51
CA ARG A 244 11.80 -7.40 26.08
C ARG A 244 12.22 -8.78 25.60
N ARG A 245 12.37 -8.95 24.28
CA ARG A 245 12.78 -10.23 23.68
C ARG A 245 14.16 -10.69 24.17
N ASN A 246 15.06 -9.74 24.42
CA ASN A 246 16.41 -10.02 24.89
C ASN A 246 16.51 -10.15 26.42
N GLY A 247 15.38 -10.07 27.16
CA GLY A 247 15.35 -10.16 28.61
C GLY A 247 16.02 -8.98 29.33
N LEU A 248 16.26 -7.86 28.64
CA LEU A 248 16.87 -6.65 29.22
C LEU A 248 15.90 -5.89 30.12
N ILE A 249 14.60 -6.08 29.92
CA ILE A 249 13.53 -5.50 30.74
C ILE A 249 12.50 -6.59 31.10
N PRO A 250 11.91 -6.55 32.32
CA PRO A 250 10.82 -7.44 32.70
C PRO A 250 9.58 -7.28 31.81
N GLU A 251 8.84 -8.38 31.58
CA GLU A 251 7.64 -8.39 30.73
C GLU A 251 6.61 -7.34 31.18
N ALA A 252 6.34 -7.27 32.49
CA ALA A 252 5.39 -6.32 33.06
C ALA A 252 5.78 -4.85 32.78
N THR A 253 7.07 -4.53 32.85
CA THR A 253 7.58 -3.18 32.55
C THR A 253 7.44 -2.87 31.06
N ALA A 254 7.72 -3.85 30.19
CA ALA A 254 7.56 -3.69 28.76
C ALA A 254 6.09 -3.48 28.36
N GLU A 255 5.17 -4.23 28.97
CA GLU A 255 3.72 -4.08 28.75
C GLU A 255 3.23 -2.69 29.13
N GLU A 256 3.62 -2.16 30.30
CA GLU A 256 3.25 -0.82 30.74
C GLU A 256 3.76 0.27 29.78
N MET A 257 5.04 0.20 29.39
CA MET A 257 5.63 1.17 28.47
C MET A 257 5.02 1.11 27.08
N LEU A 258 4.72 -0.09 26.58
CA LEU A 258 4.03 -0.29 25.30
C LEU A 258 2.61 0.29 25.33
N ALA A 259 1.86 0.08 26.41
CA ALA A 259 0.53 0.66 26.57
C ALA A 259 0.56 2.19 26.55
N HIS A 260 1.60 2.81 27.14
CA HIS A 260 1.78 4.26 27.06
C HIS A 260 2.09 4.75 25.64
N LEU A 261 2.88 4.00 24.86
CA LEU A 261 3.12 4.30 23.44
C LEU A 261 1.86 4.15 22.59
N ASP A 262 1.04 3.15 22.87
CA ASP A 262 -0.24 2.93 22.18
C ASP A 262 -1.19 4.11 22.43
N ALA A 263 -1.27 4.61 23.65
CA ALA A 263 -2.04 5.82 23.97
C ALA A 263 -1.53 7.05 23.22
N ARG A 264 -0.21 7.29 23.19
CA ARG A 264 0.42 8.38 22.43
C ARG A 264 0.15 8.27 20.93
N MET A 265 0.16 7.07 20.38
CA MET A 265 -0.14 6.81 18.97
C MET A 265 -1.60 7.12 18.65
N LEU A 266 -2.52 6.69 19.53
CA LEU A 266 -3.95 6.91 19.35
C LEU A 266 -4.30 8.41 19.41
N ASP A 267 -3.66 9.19 20.29
CA ASP A 267 -3.85 10.65 20.31
C ASP A 267 -3.27 11.34 19.06
N LEU A 268 -2.14 10.84 18.55
CA LEU A 268 -1.58 11.32 17.29
C LEU A 268 -2.53 11.04 16.10
N GLU A 269 -3.14 9.85 16.07
CA GLU A 269 -4.12 9.48 15.04
C GLU A 269 -5.39 10.34 15.11
N LYS A 270 -5.88 10.67 16.30
CA LYS A 270 -7.00 11.62 16.46
C LYS A 270 -6.71 12.98 15.83
N VAL A 271 -5.49 13.50 16.01
CA VAL A 271 -5.08 14.78 15.40
C VAL A 271 -5.03 14.68 13.87
N LEU A 272 -4.51 13.56 13.34
CA LEU A 272 -4.49 13.30 11.90
C LEU A 272 -5.90 13.19 11.28
N HIS A 273 -6.84 12.52 11.96
CA HIS A 273 -8.20 12.31 11.46
C HIS A 273 -9.13 13.52 11.69
N GLY A 274 -8.94 14.26 12.79
CA GLY A 274 -9.69 15.48 13.09
C GLY A 274 -9.45 16.61 12.08
N GLY A 275 -8.26 16.65 11.45
CA GLY A 275 -7.96 17.60 10.36
C GLY A 275 -8.70 17.32 9.06
N HIS A 276 -9.10 16.08 8.77
CA HIS A 276 -9.85 15.73 7.56
C HIS A 276 -11.32 16.16 7.61
N ALA A 277 -11.98 16.12 8.77
CA ALA A 277 -13.38 16.55 8.91
C ALA A 277 -13.60 18.05 8.64
N SER A 278 -12.57 18.88 8.86
CA SER A 278 -12.60 20.32 8.59
C SER A 278 -12.51 20.66 7.08
N LYS A 279 -11.92 19.78 6.26
CA LYS A 279 -11.75 20.04 4.81
C LYS A 279 -13.02 19.72 4.02
N ASP A 280 -13.71 18.62 4.35
CA ASP A 280 -14.99 18.24 3.72
C ASP A 280 -16.13 19.24 4.02
N SER A 281 -16.10 19.90 5.19
CA SER A 281 -17.12 20.91 5.54
C SER A 281 -16.96 22.23 4.75
N LYS A 282 -15.77 22.53 4.22
CA LYS A 282 -15.54 23.75 3.43
C LYS A 282 -15.88 23.61 1.96
N GLU A 283 -15.75 22.42 1.36
CA GLU A 283 -16.20 22.19 -0.02
C GLU A 283 -17.73 22.11 -0.14
N HIS A 284 -18.44 21.67 0.90
CA HIS A 284 -19.92 21.61 0.88
C HIS A 284 -20.63 22.94 1.16
N LYS A 285 -19.89 24.02 1.48
CA LYS A 285 -20.45 25.37 1.69
C LYS A 285 -20.16 26.33 0.54
N ALA A 286 -19.52 25.88 -0.53
CA ALA A 286 -19.16 26.67 -1.70
C ALA A 286 -19.78 26.16 -3.02
N SER A 287 -20.83 25.34 -2.95
CA SER A 287 -21.69 24.99 -4.10
C SER A 287 -23.15 25.24 -3.77
#